data_AF-A0A087VKA4-F1
#
_entry.id   AF-A0A087VKA4-F1
#
_cell.length_a   1.000
_cell.length_b   1.000
_cell.length_c   1.000
_cell.angle_alpha   90.00
_cell.angle_beta   90.00
_cell.angle_gamma   90.00
#
_symmetry.space_group_name_H-M   'P 1'
#
loop_
_entity.id
_entity.type
_entity.pdbx_description
1 polymer ?
#
loop_
_entity_poly.entity_id
_entity_poly.type
_entity_poly.pdbx_seq_one_letter_code
_entity_poly.pdbx_strand_id
1 'polypeptide(L)'
;QSAEELPTKFDPVVIASRLRRMGDQCNMDFENVSSEALAEVLKGKMEKFGSAVETLSQSWCDQNPELVYERAFLCVSVKLLMHVIKKVSAMVQPIQLIKAINGNSRVRNHIEACGGWVRM
;
A
#
# COMPACT_ATOMS: atom_id res chain seq x y z
N GLN A 1 -17.01 14.07 -33.39
CA GLN A 1 -16.55 12.70 -33.11
C GLN A 1 -15.24 12.79 -32.35
N SER A 2 -15.04 11.83 -31.45
CA SER A 2 -14.27 11.88 -30.21
C SER A 2 -12.82 12.35 -30.32
N ALA A 3 -12.39 13.08 -29.30
CA ALA A 3 -10.99 13.38 -29.02
C ALA A 3 -10.19 12.07 -28.90
N GLU A 4 -9.09 11.98 -29.65
CA GLU A 4 -8.03 11.02 -29.40
C GLU A 4 -7.51 11.22 -27.97
N GLU A 5 -7.87 10.31 -27.06
CA GLU A 5 -7.10 10.13 -25.84
C GLU A 5 -5.71 9.62 -26.25
N LEU A 6 -4.74 10.54 -26.33
CA LEU A 6 -3.33 10.18 -26.47
C LEU A 6 -2.98 9.11 -25.42
N PRO A 7 -2.17 8.10 -25.77
CA PRO A 7 -1.72 7.11 -24.80
C PRO A 7 -0.98 7.84 -23.69
N THR A 8 -1.58 7.91 -22.51
CA THR A 8 -0.95 8.52 -21.33
C THR A 8 0.38 7.81 -21.10
N LYS A 9 1.49 8.50 -21.37
CA LYS A 9 2.84 7.96 -21.14
C LYS A 9 2.95 7.56 -19.67
N PHE A 10 3.58 6.42 -19.41
CA PHE A 10 3.89 6.00 -18.05
C PHE A 10 4.74 7.08 -17.35
N ASP A 11 4.21 7.66 -16.29
CA ASP A 11 4.90 8.65 -15.47
C ASP A 11 5.10 8.10 -14.04
N PRO A 12 6.32 7.66 -13.69
CA PRO A 12 6.58 7.10 -12.36
C PRO A 12 6.46 8.14 -11.24
N VAL A 13 6.63 9.44 -11.52
CA VAL A 13 6.51 10.51 -10.51
C VAL A 13 5.05 10.69 -10.09
N VAL A 14 4.13 10.61 -11.04
CA VAL A 14 2.68 10.66 -10.77
C VAL A 14 2.26 9.48 -9.88
N ILE A 15 2.71 8.27 -10.21
CA ILE A 15 2.41 7.07 -9.43
C ILE A 15 2.98 7.16 -8.01
N ALA A 16 4.25 7.56 -7.89
CA ALA A 16 4.90 7.71 -6.59
C ALA A 16 4.20 8.77 -5.72
N SER A 17 3.80 9.91 -6.31
CA SER A 17 3.06 10.97 -5.62
C SER A 17 1.70 10.48 -5.11
N ARG A 18 0.99 9.69 -5.91
CA ARG A 18 -0.32 9.11 -5.54
C ARG A 18 -0.19 8.09 -4.42
N LEU A 19 0.75 7.15 -4.54
CA LEU A 19 1.05 6.18 -3.49
C LEU A 19 1.41 6.87 -2.18
N ARG A 20 2.26 7.92 -2.23
CA ARG A 20 2.59 8.72 -1.05
C ARG A 20 1.33 9.32 -0.41
N ARG A 21 0.47 9.96 -1.20
CA ARG A 21 -0.80 10.53 -0.71
C ARG A 21 -1.70 9.48 -0.06
N MET A 22 -1.78 8.27 -0.62
CA MET A 22 -2.52 7.15 -0.02
C MET A 22 -1.91 6.75 1.33
N GLY A 23 -0.58 6.60 1.40
CA GLY A 23 0.12 6.33 2.65
C GLY A 23 -0.14 7.38 3.73
N ASP A 24 -0.12 8.66 3.36
CA ASP A 24 -0.36 9.80 4.26
C ASP A 24 -1.81 9.83 4.79
N GLN A 25 -2.77 9.27 4.05
CA GLN A 25 -4.17 9.14 4.48
C GLN A 25 -4.38 8.04 5.53
N CYS A 26 -3.45 7.09 5.66
CA CYS A 26 -3.55 6.07 6.69
C CYS A 26 -3.19 6.64 8.06
N ASN A 27 -4.15 6.66 8.98
CA ASN A 27 -4.01 7.22 10.31
C ASN A 27 -3.66 6.19 11.39
N MET A 28 -3.49 4.91 11.03
CA MET A 28 -3.10 3.87 11.99
C MET A 28 -1.85 4.24 12.79
N ASP A 29 -1.84 3.86 14.05
CA ASP A 29 -0.69 3.99 14.92
C ASP A 29 -0.05 2.62 15.15
N PHE A 30 1.03 2.33 14.42
CA PHE A 30 1.71 1.04 14.47
C PHE A 30 2.37 0.74 15.82
N GLU A 31 2.54 1.72 16.71
CA GLU A 31 3.00 1.45 18.08
C GLU A 31 1.92 0.80 18.93
N ASN A 32 0.65 1.07 18.62
CA ASN A 32 -0.50 0.67 19.41
C ASN A 32 -1.28 -0.51 18.79
N VAL A 33 -0.88 -0.98 17.60
CA VAL A 33 -1.51 -2.15 16.97
C VAL A 33 -0.80 -3.43 17.39
N SER A 34 -1.56 -4.34 18.01
CA SER A 34 -1.09 -5.69 18.32
C SER A 34 -1.19 -6.60 17.09
N SER A 35 -0.06 -6.90 16.46
CA SER A 35 0.04 -7.85 15.35
C SER A 35 1.41 -8.53 15.37
N GLU A 36 1.42 -9.86 15.40
CA GLU A 36 2.67 -10.64 15.33
C GLU A 36 3.43 -10.36 14.03
N ALA A 37 2.73 -10.35 12.89
CA ALA A 37 3.34 -10.07 11.59
C ALA A 37 3.96 -8.66 11.55
N LEU A 38 3.30 -7.65 12.14
CA LEU A 38 3.86 -6.31 12.27
C LEU A 38 5.14 -6.32 13.13
N ALA A 39 5.12 -6.98 14.29
CA ALA A 39 6.29 -7.07 15.16
C ALA A 39 7.49 -7.70 14.45
N GLU A 40 7.27 -8.74 13.66
CA GLU A 40 8.33 -9.40 12.89
C GLU A 40 8.88 -8.49 11.78
N VAL A 41 8.01 -7.76 11.06
CA VAL A 41 8.44 -6.76 10.07
C VAL A 41 9.28 -5.65 10.71
N LEU A 42 8.90 -5.17 11.90
CA LEU A 42 9.67 -4.17 12.64
C LEU A 42 11.01 -4.68 13.19
N LYS A 43 11.19 -6.01 13.27
CA LYS A 43 12.50 -6.64 13.53
C LYS A 43 13.33 -6.88 12.25
N GLY A 44 12.83 -6.43 11.09
CA GLY A 44 13.51 -6.55 9.80
C GLY A 44 13.14 -7.78 8.97
N LYS A 45 12.16 -8.59 9.41
CA LYS A 45 11.67 -9.75 8.64
C LYS A 45 10.74 -9.32 7.51
N MET A 46 11.35 -8.75 6.48
CA MET A 46 10.66 -8.15 5.34
C MET A 46 9.85 -9.15 4.51
N GLU A 47 10.09 -10.46 4.63
CA GLU A 47 9.24 -11.51 4.05
C GLU A 47 7.84 -11.58 4.68
N LYS A 48 7.66 -11.04 5.89
CA LYS A 48 6.35 -10.95 6.58
C LYS A 48 5.54 -9.73 6.17
N PHE A 49 6.11 -8.85 5.33
CA PHE A 49 5.49 -7.57 4.96
C PHE A 49 4.08 -7.73 4.38
N GLY A 50 3.89 -8.64 3.41
CA GLY A 50 2.57 -8.86 2.80
C GLY A 50 1.51 -9.29 3.81
N SER A 51 1.84 -10.24 4.69
CA SER A 51 0.93 -10.72 5.74
C SER A 51 0.61 -9.63 6.75
N ALA A 52 1.61 -8.80 7.13
CA ALA A 52 1.38 -7.66 8.02
C ALA A 52 0.40 -6.66 7.39
N VAL A 53 0.61 -6.29 6.12
CA VAL A 53 -0.31 -5.41 5.39
C VAL A 53 -1.72 -5.98 5.38
N GLU A 54 -1.89 -7.26 5.07
CA GLU A 54 -3.21 -7.90 5.01
C GLU A 54 -3.95 -7.83 6.36
N THR A 55 -3.30 -8.25 7.44
CA THR A 55 -3.87 -8.19 8.80
C THR A 55 -4.23 -6.75 9.21
N LEU A 56 -3.31 -5.81 8.98
CA LEU A 56 -3.51 -4.40 9.34
C LEU A 56 -4.61 -3.74 8.51
N SER A 57 -4.71 -4.09 7.23
CA SER A 57 -5.76 -3.56 6.34
C SER A 57 -7.13 -4.05 6.76
N GLN A 58 -7.26 -5.33 7.11
CA GLN A 58 -8.51 -5.87 7.63
C GLN A 58 -8.90 -5.18 8.94
N SER A 59 -7.98 -5.10 9.89
CA SER A 59 -8.23 -4.43 11.18
C SER A 59 -8.65 -2.97 11.00
N TRP A 60 -8.04 -2.26 10.05
CA TRP A 60 -8.40 -0.87 9.78
C TRP A 60 -9.78 -0.72 9.13
N CYS A 61 -10.16 -1.65 8.24
CA CYS A 61 -11.52 -1.70 7.68
C CYS A 61 -12.56 -2.01 8.76
N ASP A 62 -12.26 -2.94 9.67
CA ASP A 62 -13.17 -3.29 10.78
C ASP A 62 -13.46 -2.07 11.68
N GLN A 63 -12.49 -1.18 11.84
CA GLN A 63 -12.62 0.09 12.57
C GLN A 63 -13.22 1.22 11.74
N ASN A 64 -13.22 1.11 10.41
CA ASN A 64 -13.68 2.15 9.48
C ASN A 64 -14.56 1.52 8.40
N PRO A 65 -15.87 1.27 8.68
CA PRO A 65 -16.74 0.49 7.81
C PRO A 65 -16.91 1.05 6.39
N GLU A 66 -16.74 2.36 6.20
CA GLU A 66 -16.80 3.04 4.90
C GLU A 66 -15.53 2.85 4.04
N LEU A 67 -14.44 2.33 4.63
CA LEU A 67 -13.18 2.14 3.95
C LEU A 67 -13.16 0.80 3.22
N VAL A 68 -13.12 0.86 1.89
CA VAL A 68 -12.94 -0.34 1.08
C VAL A 68 -11.55 -0.95 1.27
N TYR A 69 -11.51 -2.28 1.36
CA TYR A 69 -10.31 -3.06 1.64
C TYR A 69 -9.15 -2.76 0.69
N GLU A 70 -9.41 -2.62 -0.61
CA GLU A 70 -8.38 -2.39 -1.62
C GLU A 70 -7.68 -1.04 -1.41
N ARG A 71 -8.45 -0.02 -1.03
CA ARG A 71 -7.92 1.29 -0.67
C ARG A 71 -7.17 1.23 0.66
N ALA A 72 -7.72 0.54 1.67
CA ALA A 72 -7.01 0.30 2.92
C ALA A 72 -5.65 -0.34 2.63
N PHE A 73 -5.62 -1.44 1.90
CA PHE A 73 -4.42 -2.19 1.54
C PHE A 73 -3.33 -1.32 0.93
N LEU A 74 -3.66 -0.47 -0.04
CA LEU A 74 -2.70 0.44 -0.66
C LEU A 74 -2.13 1.45 0.34
N CYS A 75 -3.00 2.09 1.11
CA CYS A 75 -2.63 3.06 2.13
C CYS A 75 -1.75 2.43 3.23
N VAL A 76 -2.15 1.27 3.76
CA VAL A 76 -1.40 0.51 4.78
C VAL A 76 -0.04 0.10 4.25
N SER A 77 0.03 -0.44 3.03
CA SER A 77 1.29 -0.88 2.41
C SER A 77 2.33 0.24 2.38
N VAL A 78 1.93 1.42 1.88
CA VAL A 78 2.86 2.55 1.75
C VAL A 78 3.26 3.08 3.13
N LYS A 79 2.29 3.25 4.04
CA LYS A 79 2.57 3.74 5.39
C LYS A 79 3.48 2.79 6.17
N LEU A 80 3.23 1.48 6.11
CA LEU A 80 4.05 0.48 6.77
C LEU A 80 5.47 0.50 6.24
N LEU A 81 5.66 0.52 4.92
CA LEU A 81 7.00 0.60 4.33
C LEU A 81 7.74 1.85 4.83
N MET A 82 7.09 3.01 4.81
CA MET A 82 7.68 4.27 5.27
C MET A 82 8.04 4.24 6.76
N HIS A 83 7.22 3.59 7.59
CA HIS A 83 7.50 3.41 9.01
C HIS A 83 8.70 2.49 9.24
N VAL A 84 8.78 1.37 8.51
CA VAL A 84 9.89 0.42 8.59
C VAL A 84 11.20 1.06 8.14
N ILE A 85 11.21 1.81 7.03
CA ILE A 85 12.38 2.55 6.55
C ILE A 85 12.92 3.50 7.63
N LYS A 86 12.02 4.19 8.35
CA LYS A 86 12.40 5.11 9.43
C LYS A 86 12.96 4.40 10.66
N LYS A 87 12.45 3.21 11.01
CA LYS A 87 12.83 2.49 12.23
C LYS A 87 14.00 1.51 12.08
N VAL A 88 14.04 0.75 10.98
CA VAL A 88 14.88 -0.45 10.85
C VAL A 88 16.16 -0.20 10.05
N SER A 89 16.25 0.91 9.30
CA SER A 89 17.34 1.38 8.42
C SER A 89 16.91 1.49 6.95
N ALA A 90 17.55 2.40 6.20
CA ALA A 90 17.31 2.67 4.78
C ALA A 90 17.64 1.50 3.82
N MET A 91 18.18 0.38 4.34
CA MET A 91 18.45 -0.83 3.54
C MET A 91 17.19 -1.64 3.19
N VAL A 92 16.02 -1.23 3.69
CA VAL A 92 14.73 -1.84 3.35
C VAL A 92 14.49 -1.69 1.85
N GLN A 93 14.46 -2.83 1.15
CA GLN A 93 14.21 -2.84 -0.29
C GLN A 93 12.73 -2.56 -0.56
N PRO A 94 12.40 -1.53 -1.37
CA PRO A 94 11.02 -1.23 -1.77
C PRO A 94 10.34 -2.37 -2.55
N ILE A 95 11.09 -3.41 -2.94
CA ILE A 95 10.58 -4.58 -3.65
C ILE A 95 9.43 -5.29 -2.91
N GLN A 96 9.39 -5.20 -1.58
CA GLN A 96 8.31 -5.83 -0.81
C GLN A 96 6.96 -5.15 -1.01
N LEU A 97 6.95 -3.83 -1.22
CA LEU A 97 5.74 -3.10 -1.57
C LEU A 97 5.21 -3.57 -2.93
N ILE A 98 6.10 -3.69 -3.92
CA ILE A 98 5.75 -4.17 -5.26
C ILE A 98 5.20 -5.61 -5.18
N LYS A 99 5.86 -6.50 -4.44
CA LYS A 99 5.42 -7.89 -4.24
C LYS A 99 4.05 -7.96 -3.55
N ALA A 100 3.84 -7.18 -2.49
CA ALA A 100 2.57 -7.17 -1.75
C ALA A 100 1.41 -6.71 -2.64
N ILE A 101 1.58 -5.61 -3.37
CA ILE A 101 0.52 -5.06 -4.25
C ILE A 101 0.24 -6.01 -5.42
N ASN A 102 1.28 -6.45 -6.13
CA ASN A 102 1.10 -7.29 -7.32
C ASN A 102 0.68 -8.74 -6.99
N GLY A 103 1.01 -9.20 -5.77
CA GLY A 103 0.63 -10.51 -5.26
C GLY A 103 -0.83 -10.59 -4.80
N ASN A 104 -1.47 -9.45 -4.52
CA ASN A 104 -2.88 -9.39 -4.14
C ASN A 104 -3.76 -9.18 -5.39
N SER A 105 -4.37 -10.26 -5.89
CA SER A 105 -5.21 -10.21 -7.10
C SER A 105 -6.40 -9.26 -6.97
N ARG A 106 -7.01 -9.15 -5.78
CA ARG A 106 -8.13 -8.25 -5.51
C ARG A 106 -7.72 -6.79 -5.69
N VAL A 107 -6.57 -6.41 -5.11
CA VAL A 107 -6.01 -5.05 -5.23
C VAL A 107 -5.60 -4.75 -6.67
N ARG A 108 -4.95 -5.69 -7.34
CA ARG A 108 -4.55 -5.54 -8.75
C ARG A 108 -5.77 -5.30 -9.66
N ASN A 109 -6.80 -6.14 -9.53
CA ASN A 109 -8.01 -6.01 -10.32
C ASN A 109 -8.73 -4.68 -10.04
N HIS A 110 -8.70 -4.20 -8.79
CA HIS A 110 -9.24 -2.89 -8.44
C HIS A 110 -8.48 -1.74 -9.11
N ILE A 111 -7.14 -1.77 -9.11
CA ILE A 111 -6.32 -0.78 -9.82
C ILE A 111 -6.66 -0.78 -11.32
N GLU A 112 -6.78 -1.94 -11.93
CA GLU A 112 -7.17 -2.08 -13.35
C GLU A 112 -8.56 -1.51 -13.62
N ALA A 113 -9.55 -1.82 -12.76
CA ALA A 113 -10.91 -1.29 -12.87
C ALA A 113 -10.97 0.24 -12.71
N CYS A 114 -10.05 0.83 -11.95
CA CYS A 114 -9.88 2.29 -11.84
C CYS A 114 -9.16 2.93 -13.05
N GLY A 115 -8.80 2.16 -14.08
CA GLY A 115 -8.05 2.64 -15.25
C GLY A 115 -6.54 2.73 -15.01
N GLY A 116 -6.02 1.94 -14.06
CA GLY A 116 -4.61 1.89 -13.70
C GLY A 116 -4.16 3.03 -12.78
N TRP A 117 -2.87 3.05 -12.47
CA TRP A 117 -2.27 4.02 -11.54
C TRP A 117 -2.40 5.48 -11.94
N VAL A 118 -2.63 5.79 -13.22
CA VAL A 118 -2.75 7.16 -13.75
C VAL A 118 -4.17 7.72 -13.56
N ARG A 119 -5.19 6.87 -13.50
CA ARG A 119 -6.60 7.26 -13.35
C ARG A 119 -7.19 7.02 -11.96
N MET A 120 -6.49 6.25 -11.12
CA MET A 120 -6.83 6.01 -9.70
C MET A 120 -6.86 7.26 -8.80
#